data_AF-A0A8S3J9S7-F1
#
_entry.id   AF-A0A8S3J9S7-F1
#
_cell.length_a   1.000
_cell.length_b   1.000
_cell.length_c   1.000
_cell.angle_alpha   90.00
_cell.angle_beta   90.00
_cell.angle_gamma   90.00
#
_symmetry.space_group_name_H-M   'P 1'
#
loop_
_entity.id
_entity.type
_entity.pdbx_description
1 polymer ?
#
loop_
_entity_poly.entity_id
_entity_poly.type
_entity_poly.pdbx_seq_one_letter_code
_entity_poly.pdbx_strand_id
1 'polypeptide(L)'
;LELDHAYSIIDARQAGSQRLVCLRNPWGKKALNTSLSDKWPKILNEKFVTSSHNDGVFWMSLKAISSFFSEVTICKISGNEHDVRKTGQFSDFSSKITSAYSLHCPNGGEIDIELFNATDAKHNNRLTDFDIDLFLIVLSSNGSCQAYKHSLDYYITLSTTVPPGRYIILAGS
;
A
#
# COMPACT_ATOMS: atom_id res chain seq x y z
N LEU A 1 -4.79 1.92 21.59
CA LEU A 1 -4.85 1.12 20.37
C LEU A 1 -5.47 -0.20 20.73
N GLU A 2 -6.45 -0.61 19.94
CA GLU A 2 -7.06 -1.94 19.96
C GLU A 2 -6.21 -2.88 19.10
N LEU A 3 -6.03 -4.13 19.55
CA LEU A 3 -5.28 -5.15 18.83
C LEU A 3 -6.09 -5.64 17.63
N ASP A 4 -5.39 -6.02 16.56
CA ASP A 4 -5.97 -6.55 15.31
C ASP A 4 -7.09 -5.66 14.73
N HIS A 5 -6.85 -4.34 14.73
CA HIS A 5 -7.79 -3.36 14.23
C HIS A 5 -7.15 -2.37 13.26
N ALA A 6 -7.94 -1.94 12.27
CA ALA A 6 -7.51 -0.98 11.25
C ALA A 6 -7.81 0.46 11.67
N TYR A 7 -6.87 1.36 11.37
CA TYR A 7 -6.97 2.79 11.62
C TYR A 7 -6.66 3.55 10.32
N SER A 8 -7.28 4.71 10.13
CA SER A 8 -6.97 5.58 8.99
C SER A 8 -5.96 6.64 9.39
N ILE A 9 -4.88 6.81 8.63
CA ILE A 9 -4.04 8.02 8.71
C ILE A 9 -4.77 9.13 7.94
N ILE A 10 -5.16 10.18 8.64
CA ILE A 10 -5.96 11.28 8.09
C ILE A 10 -5.19 12.59 7.94
N ASP A 11 -4.02 12.71 8.57
CA ASP A 11 -3.13 13.87 8.44
C ASP A 11 -1.70 13.46 8.81
N ALA A 12 -0.71 14.17 8.26
CA ALA A 12 0.71 14.01 8.59
C ALA A 12 1.38 15.38 8.59
N ARG A 13 2.07 15.71 9.69
CA ARG A 13 2.68 17.04 9.87
C ARG A 13 4.09 16.95 10.43
N GLN A 14 4.92 17.90 10.01
CA GLN A 14 6.22 18.11 10.61
C GLN A 14 6.17 19.36 11.50
N ALA A 15 6.63 19.22 12.74
CA ALA A 15 6.70 20.31 13.69
C ALA A 15 8.08 20.34 14.35
N GLY A 16 8.93 21.25 13.86
CA GLY A 16 10.36 21.24 14.15
C GLY A 16 11.03 19.95 13.65
N SER A 17 11.68 19.23 14.55
CA SER A 17 12.33 17.95 14.26
C SER A 17 11.40 16.73 14.39
N GLN A 18 10.15 16.92 14.83
CA GLN A 18 9.19 15.83 15.03
C GLN A 18 8.32 15.64 13.79
N ARG A 19 8.14 14.37 13.39
CA ARG A 19 7.17 13.96 12.36
C ARG A 19 6.01 13.27 13.05
N LEU A 20 4.81 13.77 12.82
CA LEU A 20 3.59 13.34 13.50
C LEU A 20 2.58 12.86 12.46
N VAL A 21 1.79 11.86 12.83
CA VAL A 21 0.65 11.38 12.04
C VAL A 21 -0.61 11.43 12.90
N CYS A 22 -1.72 11.78 12.26
CA CYS A 22 -3.05 11.80 12.84
C CYS A 22 -3.78 10.55 12.40
N LEU A 23 -4.16 9.71 13.36
CA LEU A 23 -4.88 8.48 13.17
C LEU A 23 -6.34 8.64 13.60
N ARG A 24 -7.23 7.91 12.94
CA ARG A 24 -8.64 7.82 13.31
C ARG A 24 -9.04 6.36 13.51
N ASN A 25 -9.61 6.05 14.68
CA ASN A 25 -10.34 4.82 14.89
C ASN A 25 -11.72 4.92 14.22
N PRO A 26 -12.06 4.08 13.24
CA PRO A 26 -13.37 4.11 12.59
C PRO A 26 -14.54 3.88 13.55
N TRP A 27 -14.32 3.22 14.69
CA TRP A 27 -15.36 2.94 15.69
C TRP A 27 -15.55 4.05 16.72
N GLY A 28 -14.79 5.15 16.64
CA GLY A 28 -14.92 6.29 17.55
C GLY A 28 -14.55 5.99 19.01
N LYS A 29 -14.00 4.81 19.32
CA LYS A 29 -13.60 4.41 20.67
C LYS A 29 -12.13 4.72 20.92
N LYS A 30 -11.86 5.30 22.10
CA LYS A 30 -10.54 5.60 22.70
C LYS A 30 -9.51 6.18 21.73
N ALA A 31 -9.42 7.51 21.71
CA ALA A 31 -8.17 8.19 21.39
C ALA A 31 -7.04 7.64 22.28
N LEU A 32 -5.84 7.53 21.72
CA LEU A 32 -4.63 7.04 22.38
C LEU A 32 -4.51 7.61 23.80
N ASN A 33 -4.15 6.74 24.76
CA ASN A 33 -3.85 7.16 26.12
C ASN A 33 -2.80 8.28 26.06
N THR A 34 -3.11 9.44 26.65
CA THR A 34 -2.34 10.70 26.59
C THR A 34 -0.90 10.57 27.12
N SER A 35 -0.49 9.40 27.62
CA SER A 35 0.87 9.13 28.10
C SER A 35 1.94 9.17 27.01
N LEU A 36 1.57 9.12 25.72
CA LEU A 36 2.50 9.34 24.61
C LEU A 36 2.64 10.84 24.22
N SER A 37 1.71 11.70 24.65
CA SER A 37 1.80 13.17 24.48
C SER A 37 2.60 13.86 25.59
N ASP A 38 2.81 13.21 26.74
CA ASP A 38 3.56 13.80 27.87
C ASP A 38 5.04 14.07 27.55
N LYS A 39 5.58 13.44 26.51
CA LYS A 39 6.95 13.67 26.02
C LYS A 39 7.06 14.73 24.92
N TRP A 40 5.95 15.36 24.53
CA TRP A 40 5.96 16.33 23.45
C TRP A 40 6.29 17.72 23.99
N PRO A 41 7.13 18.51 23.30
CA PRO A 41 7.29 19.93 23.58
C PRO A 41 5.93 20.61 23.77
N LYS A 42 5.77 21.44 24.81
CA LYS A 42 4.49 22.10 25.17
C LYS A 42 3.78 22.77 23.98
N ILE A 43 4.54 23.33 23.03
CA ILE A 43 4.03 23.96 21.81
C ILE A 43 3.30 23.00 20.85
N LEU A 44 3.60 21.70 20.93
CA LEU A 44 2.92 20.64 20.18
C LEU A 44 1.69 20.14 20.92
N ASN A 45 1.68 20.17 22.26
CA ASN A 45 0.50 19.79 23.03
C ASN A 45 -0.68 20.75 22.79
N GLU A 46 -0.44 22.06 22.73
CA GLU A 46 -1.52 23.03 22.49
C GLU A 46 -2.14 22.95 21.09
N LYS A 47 -1.34 22.62 20.06
CA LYS A 47 -1.80 22.57 18.65
C LYS A 47 -2.34 21.22 18.19
N PHE A 48 -1.92 20.12 18.82
CA PHE A 48 -2.19 18.77 18.33
C PHE A 48 -2.96 17.87 19.32
N VAL A 49 -2.99 18.21 20.62
CA VAL A 49 -3.72 17.43 21.65
C VAL A 49 -5.16 17.93 21.84
N THR A 50 -5.56 19.01 21.17
CA THR A 50 -6.81 19.73 21.44
C THR A 50 -8.08 19.24 20.74
N SER A 51 -8.03 18.13 19.98
CA SER A 51 -9.27 17.48 19.51
C SER A 51 -9.62 16.28 20.40
N SER A 52 -9.98 16.56 21.65
CA SER A 52 -10.65 15.62 22.56
C SER A 52 -12.13 15.43 22.17
N HIS A 53 -12.42 15.28 20.89
CA HIS A 53 -13.75 14.88 20.45
C HIS A 53 -13.81 13.35 20.45
N ASN A 54 -14.98 12.82 20.79
CA ASN A 54 -15.26 11.39 20.90
C ASN A 54 -15.31 10.70 19.51
N ASP A 55 -14.48 11.15 18.56
CA ASP A 55 -14.45 10.76 17.15
C ASP A 55 -13.34 9.73 16.85
N GLY A 56 -12.58 9.33 17.88
CA GLY A 56 -11.51 8.35 17.78
C GLY A 56 -10.24 8.88 17.11
N VAL A 57 -10.10 10.21 16.97
CA VAL A 57 -8.93 10.84 16.34
C VAL A 57 -7.82 11.11 17.36
N PHE A 58 -6.58 10.80 17.01
CA PHE A 58 -5.42 11.07 17.86
C PHE A 58 -4.14 11.21 17.06
N TRP A 59 -3.18 11.97 17.60
CA TRP A 59 -1.85 12.11 17.00
C TRP A 59 -0.83 11.19 17.66
N MET A 60 0.11 10.68 16.88
CA MET A 60 1.30 10.00 17.39
C MET A 60 2.54 10.32 16.55
N SER A 61 3.73 10.04 17.09
CA SER A 61 4.96 10.20 16.30
C SER A 61 5.00 9.18 15.17
N LEU A 62 5.45 9.58 13.98
CA LEU A 62 5.64 8.68 12.85
C LEU A 62 6.56 7.50 13.21
N LYS A 63 7.57 7.73 14.06
CA LYS A 63 8.48 6.69 14.55
C LYS A 63 7.78 5.62 15.39
N ALA A 64 6.68 5.96 16.05
CA ALA A 64 5.95 5.01 16.87
C ALA A 64 5.06 4.08 16.04
N ILE A 65 4.77 4.41 14.77
CA ILE A 65 3.92 3.57 13.91
C ILE A 65 4.47 2.15 13.81
N SER A 66 5.78 1.99 13.58
CA SER A 66 6.42 0.68 13.49
C SER A 66 6.36 -0.15 14.78
N SER A 67 6.09 0.47 15.92
CA SER A 67 5.96 -0.25 17.20
C SER A 67 4.55 -0.76 17.46
N PHE A 68 3.55 -0.25 16.75
CA PHE A 68 2.14 -0.55 17.01
C PHE A 68 1.39 -1.14 15.81
N PHE A 69 1.90 -0.96 14.59
CA PHE A 69 1.26 -1.40 13.36
C PHE A 69 2.21 -2.33 12.60
N SER A 70 1.69 -3.47 12.15
CA SER A 70 2.39 -4.42 11.30
C SER A 70 2.34 -4.04 9.83
N GLU A 71 1.30 -3.33 9.40
CA GLU A 71 1.04 -2.98 8.01
C GLU A 71 0.51 -1.54 7.89
N VAL A 72 0.88 -0.89 6.78
CA VAL A 72 0.32 0.40 6.35
C VAL A 72 -0.06 0.28 4.89
N THR A 73 -1.34 0.44 4.59
CA THR A 73 -1.87 0.43 3.22
C THR A 73 -2.16 1.86 2.77
N ILE A 74 -1.73 2.23 1.55
CA ILE A 74 -2.00 3.53 0.95
C ILE A 74 -3.00 3.34 -0.19
N CYS A 75 -4.20 3.92 -0.05
CA CYS A 75 -5.13 4.02 -1.17
C CYS A 75 -4.79 5.27 -1.97
N LYS A 76 -4.13 5.09 -3.11
CA LYS A 76 -3.86 6.18 -4.05
C LYS A 76 -5.17 6.48 -4.80
N ILE A 77 -5.62 7.73 -4.72
CA ILE A 77 -6.77 8.23 -5.48
C ILE A 77 -6.29 9.49 -6.20
N SER A 78 -5.79 9.33 -7.42
CA SER A 78 -5.49 10.47 -8.29
C SER A 78 -6.54 10.61 -9.38
N GLY A 79 -7.01 11.83 -9.63
CA GLY A 79 -7.98 12.10 -10.70
C GLY A 79 -7.44 11.80 -12.12
N ASN A 80 -6.13 11.61 -12.26
CA ASN A 80 -5.46 11.32 -13.54
C ASN A 80 -4.94 9.87 -13.62
N GLU A 81 -5.34 8.99 -12.69
CA GLU A 81 -4.97 7.57 -12.75
C GLU A 81 -5.83 6.81 -13.76
N HIS A 82 -5.18 5.91 -14.49
CA HIS A 82 -5.83 4.97 -15.39
C HIS A 82 -5.70 3.56 -14.79
N ASP A 83 -6.81 3.02 -14.24
CA ASP A 83 -6.89 1.63 -13.75
C ASP A 83 -7.39 0.72 -14.89
N VAL A 84 -6.67 -0.37 -15.13
CA VAL A 84 -7.07 -1.46 -16.02
C VAL A 84 -6.85 -2.79 -15.31
N ARG A 85 -7.91 -3.59 -15.21
CA ARG A 85 -7.87 -4.92 -14.62
C ARG A 85 -7.98 -6.01 -15.66
N LYS A 86 -7.14 -7.04 -15.54
CA LYS A 86 -7.15 -8.22 -16.40
C LYS A 86 -7.15 -9.46 -15.54
N THR A 87 -8.00 -10.42 -15.89
CA THR A 87 -8.03 -11.74 -15.28
C THR A 87 -7.26 -12.72 -16.16
N GLY A 88 -6.56 -13.65 -15.51
CA GLY A 88 -5.82 -14.72 -16.16
C GLY A 88 -5.95 -16.00 -15.36
N GLN A 89 -5.39 -17.08 -15.89
CA GLN A 89 -5.26 -18.35 -15.18
C GLN A 89 -3.78 -18.69 -15.06
N PHE A 90 -3.37 -19.08 -13.86
CA PHE A 90 -2.08 -19.71 -13.66
C PHE A 90 -2.22 -21.20 -13.99
N SER A 91 -1.29 -21.74 -14.78
CA SER A 91 -1.24 -23.18 -15.01
C SER A 91 -0.54 -23.85 -13.83
N ASP A 92 -1.09 -24.96 -13.35
CA ASP A 92 -0.54 -25.72 -12.24
C ASP A 92 0.96 -26.03 -12.45
N PHE A 93 1.77 -25.75 -11.42
CA PHE A 93 3.17 -26.20 -11.29
C PHE A 93 4.16 -25.73 -12.35
N SER A 94 4.02 -24.52 -12.91
CA SER A 94 5.01 -24.06 -13.87
C SER A 94 5.44 -22.63 -13.59
N SER A 95 6.73 -22.44 -13.24
CA SER A 95 7.46 -21.16 -13.27
C SER A 95 7.55 -20.62 -14.70
N LYS A 96 6.39 -20.34 -15.29
CA LYS A 96 6.23 -19.92 -16.68
C LYS A 96 5.47 -18.62 -16.70
N ILE A 97 5.79 -17.82 -17.71
CA ILE A 97 5.01 -16.66 -18.07
C ILE A 97 3.63 -17.16 -18.51
N THR A 98 2.59 -16.85 -17.74
CA THR A 98 1.20 -17.21 -18.07
C THR A 98 0.50 -16.09 -18.80
N SER A 99 0.92 -14.84 -18.57
CA SER A 99 0.32 -13.66 -19.18
C SER A 99 1.39 -12.64 -19.59
N ALA A 100 1.16 -12.01 -20.75
CA ALA A 100 1.96 -10.90 -21.25
C ALA A 100 1.03 -9.76 -21.71
N TYR A 101 1.31 -8.54 -21.26
CA TYR A 101 0.53 -7.35 -21.57
C TYR A 101 1.43 -6.27 -22.15
N SER A 102 0.98 -5.61 -23.21
CA SER A 102 1.67 -4.43 -23.74
C SER A 102 1.12 -3.16 -23.11
N LEU A 103 2.02 -2.29 -22.67
CA LEU A 103 1.70 -0.98 -22.12
C LEU A 103 2.43 0.10 -22.92
N HIS A 104 1.70 1.16 -23.30
CA HIS A 104 2.27 2.33 -23.95
C HIS A 104 2.13 3.53 -23.04
N CYS A 105 3.28 4.09 -22.62
CA CYS A 105 3.37 5.25 -21.74
C CYS A 105 3.93 6.42 -22.56
N PRO A 106 3.10 7.22 -23.25
CA PRO A 106 3.59 8.28 -24.14
C PRO A 106 4.35 9.39 -23.41
N ASN A 107 4.03 9.63 -22.13
CA ASN A 107 4.65 10.66 -21.31
C ASN A 107 5.54 10.09 -20.19
N GLY A 108 5.75 8.77 -20.19
CA GLY A 108 6.28 8.06 -19.02
C GLY A 108 5.34 8.18 -17.82
N GLY A 109 5.83 7.81 -16.65
CA GLY A 109 5.09 7.97 -15.41
C GLY A 109 5.37 6.86 -14.40
N GLU A 110 4.63 6.90 -13.30
CA GLU A 110 4.61 5.85 -12.31
C GLU A 110 3.65 4.76 -12.75
N ILE A 111 4.09 3.51 -12.64
CA ILE A 111 3.30 2.31 -12.89
C ILE A 111 3.23 1.54 -11.58
N ASP A 112 2.00 1.29 -11.14
CA ASP A 112 1.69 0.40 -10.03
C ASP A 112 0.99 -0.83 -10.60
N ILE A 113 1.56 -2.02 -10.36
CA ILE A 113 1.02 -3.30 -10.83
C ILE A 113 0.73 -4.18 -9.63
N GLU A 114 -0.49 -4.71 -9.57
CA GLU A 114 -0.94 -5.67 -8.57
C GLU A 114 -1.20 -7.01 -9.25
N LEU A 115 -0.62 -8.08 -8.69
CA LEU A 115 -0.89 -9.44 -9.11
C LEU A 115 -1.32 -10.26 -7.90
N PHE A 116 -2.44 -10.96 -8.04
CA PHE A 116 -2.98 -11.74 -6.93
C PHE A 116 -3.66 -13.01 -7.42
N ASN A 117 -3.55 -14.03 -6.58
CA ASN A 117 -4.32 -15.26 -6.69
C ASN A 117 -5.72 -15.00 -6.12
N ALA A 118 -6.74 -15.15 -6.95
CA ALA A 118 -8.13 -15.01 -6.53
C ALA A 118 -8.91 -16.28 -6.90
N THR A 119 -9.36 -16.99 -5.88
CA THR A 119 -10.22 -18.18 -6.03
C THR A 119 -11.65 -17.83 -6.43
N ASP A 120 -12.09 -16.58 -6.16
CA ASP A 120 -13.33 -16.01 -6.67
C ASP A 120 -13.07 -14.71 -7.45
N ALA A 121 -13.82 -14.47 -8.52
CA ALA A 121 -13.61 -13.33 -9.42
C ALA A 121 -13.98 -11.95 -8.83
N LYS A 122 -14.41 -11.88 -7.56
CA LYS A 122 -15.04 -10.70 -6.96
C LYS A 122 -14.35 -10.21 -5.70
N HIS A 123 -13.60 -11.05 -4.97
CA HIS A 123 -12.96 -10.64 -3.72
C HIS A 123 -11.63 -11.36 -3.49
N ASN A 124 -10.60 -10.59 -3.18
CA ASN A 124 -9.36 -11.11 -2.60
C ASN A 124 -9.68 -11.51 -1.15
N ASN A 125 -9.60 -12.79 -0.85
CA ASN A 125 -9.86 -13.32 0.46
C ASN A 125 -8.64 -14.10 0.94
N ARG A 126 -7.83 -13.44 1.78
CA ARG A 126 -6.65 -14.04 2.40
C ARG A 126 -6.92 -15.39 3.06
N LEU A 127 -8.15 -15.63 3.55
CA LEU A 127 -8.52 -16.89 4.20
C LEU A 127 -8.70 -18.06 3.23
N THR A 128 -8.96 -17.80 1.95
CA THR A 128 -9.22 -18.83 0.93
C THR A 128 -8.21 -18.83 -0.22
N ASP A 129 -7.51 -17.71 -0.42
CA ASP A 129 -6.48 -17.57 -1.45
C ASP A 129 -5.12 -18.02 -0.88
N PHE A 130 -4.66 -19.18 -1.34
CA PHE A 130 -3.39 -19.77 -0.92
C PHE A 130 -2.20 -19.05 -1.54
N ASP A 131 -1.09 -19.05 -0.81
CA ASP A 131 0.17 -18.48 -1.27
C ASP A 131 0.73 -19.33 -2.43
N ILE A 132 1.04 -18.68 -3.55
CA ILE A 132 1.62 -19.30 -4.74
C ILE A 132 2.88 -18.54 -5.19
N ASP A 133 3.64 -19.10 -6.12
CA ASP A 133 4.95 -18.57 -6.52
C ASP A 133 4.85 -17.41 -7.53
N LEU A 134 4.28 -16.28 -7.10
CA LEU A 134 3.97 -15.16 -7.97
C LEU A 134 5.22 -14.41 -8.46
N PHE A 135 5.22 -13.99 -9.73
CA PHE A 135 6.20 -13.04 -10.25
C PHE A 135 5.62 -12.03 -11.25
N LEU A 136 6.24 -10.85 -11.28
CA LEU A 136 5.97 -9.75 -12.19
C LEU A 136 7.29 -9.22 -12.76
N ILE A 137 7.37 -9.05 -14.08
CA ILE A 137 8.51 -8.41 -14.76
C ILE A 137 7.97 -7.30 -15.65
N VAL A 138 8.59 -6.11 -15.58
CA VAL A 138 8.35 -5.01 -16.52
C VAL A 138 9.58 -4.88 -17.41
N LEU A 139 9.41 -5.15 -18.71
CA LEU A 139 10.44 -5.01 -19.73
C LEU A 139 10.13 -3.78 -20.59
N SER A 140 11.14 -2.98 -20.94
CA SER A 140 11.01 -2.05 -22.06
C SER A 140 11.04 -2.81 -23.38
N SER A 141 10.53 -2.18 -24.45
CA SER A 141 10.48 -2.77 -25.80
C SER A 141 11.83 -3.25 -26.36
N ASN A 142 12.96 -2.75 -25.86
CA ASN A 142 14.31 -3.22 -26.20
C ASN A 142 14.78 -4.43 -25.37
N GLY A 143 13.91 -5.00 -24.52
CA GLY A 143 14.21 -6.15 -23.66
C GLY A 143 14.88 -5.80 -22.32
N SER A 144 15.13 -4.53 -22.02
CA SER A 144 15.72 -4.13 -20.73
C SER A 144 14.70 -4.24 -19.59
N CYS A 145 15.07 -4.95 -18.53
CA CYS A 145 14.26 -5.05 -17.31
C CYS A 145 14.23 -3.71 -16.57
N GLN A 146 13.03 -3.16 -16.41
CA GLN A 146 12.78 -1.92 -15.68
C GLN A 146 12.47 -2.20 -14.22
N ALA A 147 11.76 -3.29 -13.93
CA ALA A 147 11.37 -3.68 -12.59
C ALA A 147 11.00 -5.16 -12.54
N TYR A 148 11.18 -5.78 -11.37
CA TYR A 148 10.86 -7.17 -11.11
C TYR A 148 10.40 -7.36 -9.67
N LYS A 149 9.41 -8.23 -9.47
CA LYS A 149 8.98 -8.71 -8.16
C LYS A 149 8.70 -10.20 -8.23
N HIS A 150 9.08 -10.90 -7.17
CA HIS A 150 8.78 -12.31 -6.96
C HIS A 150 8.60 -12.58 -5.46
N SER A 151 7.62 -13.43 -5.13
CA SER A 151 7.34 -13.84 -3.76
C SER A 151 6.44 -15.07 -3.75
N LEU A 152 6.65 -15.95 -2.75
CA LEU A 152 5.65 -16.93 -2.33
C LEU A 152 4.60 -16.20 -1.50
N ASP A 153 3.52 -15.79 -2.14
CA ASP A 153 2.44 -15.01 -1.53
C ASP A 153 1.14 -15.18 -2.35
N TYR A 154 0.01 -14.79 -1.79
CA TYR A 154 -1.26 -14.74 -2.54
C TYR A 154 -1.40 -13.40 -3.30
N TYR A 155 -0.61 -12.38 -2.94
CA TYR A 155 -0.66 -11.03 -3.49
C TYR A 155 0.73 -10.41 -3.55
N ILE A 156 1.10 -9.82 -4.69
CA ILE A 156 2.32 -9.02 -4.85
C ILE A 156 2.04 -7.69 -5.54
N THR A 157 2.78 -6.65 -5.14
CA THR A 157 2.80 -5.34 -5.79
C THR A 157 4.16 -5.05 -6.40
N LEU A 158 4.14 -4.35 -7.54
CA LEU A 158 5.33 -3.81 -8.19
C LEU A 158 5.06 -2.36 -8.60
N SER A 159 5.75 -1.43 -7.94
CA SER A 159 5.73 0.00 -8.26
C SER A 159 7.06 0.40 -8.91
N THR A 160 7.00 1.12 -10.03
CA THR A 160 8.19 1.64 -10.70
C THR A 160 7.88 2.91 -11.50
N THR A 161 8.90 3.74 -11.73
CA THR A 161 8.80 4.90 -12.64
C THR A 161 9.48 4.57 -13.96
N VAL A 162 8.79 4.82 -15.07
CA VAL A 162 9.33 4.56 -16.41
C VAL A 162 9.36 5.85 -17.25
N PRO A 163 10.35 5.99 -18.16
CA PRO A 163 10.34 7.06 -19.14
C PRO A 163 9.22 6.89 -20.20
N PRO A 164 9.03 7.87 -21.09
CA PRO A 164 8.22 7.68 -22.28
C PRO A 164 8.64 6.45 -23.09
N GLY A 165 7.70 5.57 -23.41
CA GLY A 165 8.03 4.36 -24.16
C GLY A 165 6.94 3.29 -24.20
N ARG A 166 7.34 2.13 -24.73
CA ARG A 166 6.53 0.91 -24.78
C ARG A 166 7.15 -0.17 -23.89
N TYR A 167 6.29 -0.86 -23.18
CA TYR A 167 6.64 -1.85 -22.17
C TYR A 167 5.85 -3.14 -22.39
N ILE A 168 6.43 -4.23 -21.91
CA ILE A 168 5.81 -5.55 -21.81
C ILE A 168 5.82 -5.91 -20.34
N ILE A 169 4.63 -6.19 -19.80
CA ILE A 169 4.43 -6.70 -18.44
C ILE A 169 4.25 -8.21 -18.57
N LEU A 170 5.10 -8.96 -17.89
CA LEU A 170 5.02 -10.41 -17.78
C LEU A 170 4.55 -10.77 -16.37
N ALA A 171 3.52 -11.61 -16.28
CA ALA A 171 2.98 -12.10 -15.03
C ALA A 171 2.90 -13.63 -15.07
N GLY A 172 3.14 -14.26 -13.93
CA GLY A 172 3.07 -15.71 -13.78
C GLY A 172 3.05 -16.14 -12.32
N SER A 173 2.93 -17.45 -12.13
CA SER A 173 3.10 -18.14 -10.85
C SER A 173 3.98 -19.38 -11.02
#